data_AF-A0A7S3MP12-F1
#
_entry.id   AF-A0A7S3MP12-F1
#
_cell.length_a   1.000
_cell.length_b   1.000
_cell.length_c   1.000
_cell.angle_alpha   90.00
_cell.angle_beta   90.00
_cell.angle_gamma   90.00
#
_symmetry.space_group_name_H-M   'P 1'
#
loop_
_entity.id
_entity.type
_entity.pdbx_description
1 polymer ?
#
loop_
_entity_poly.entity_id
_entity_poly.type
_entity_poly.pdbx_seq_one_letter_code
_entity_poly.pdbx_strand_id
1 'polypeptide(L)'
;MKYRHKTIEDLRRVWKRHCNKCDEIKPARTSHCQMCNECVFAMDHHCPWVNNCLGAWNYRYFVLFISYLSVGSAWYVLTLVAIWDHWIYEVESKHLSFLLIMNVGLFLVMLLFLFWQ
;
A
#
# COMPACT_ATOMS: atom_id res chain seq x y z
N MET A 1 -23.56 -1.50 -2.18
CA MET A 1 -23.37 -1.11 -3.60
C MET A 1 -24.73 -1.02 -4.29
N LYS A 2 -25.20 0.18 -4.63
CA LYS A 2 -26.53 0.45 -5.24
C LYS A 2 -26.75 -0.19 -6.63
N TYR A 3 -25.72 -0.83 -7.20
CA TYR A 3 -25.72 -1.35 -8.56
C TYR A 3 -25.57 -2.87 -8.66
N ARG A 4 -25.46 -3.58 -7.53
CA ARG A 4 -25.19 -5.03 -7.50
C ARG A 4 -26.26 -5.88 -8.21
N HIS A 5 -27.47 -5.36 -8.36
CA HIS A 5 -28.63 -6.09 -8.91
C HIS A 5 -28.98 -5.68 -10.35
N LYS A 6 -28.22 -4.77 -10.98
CA LYS A 6 -28.55 -4.26 -12.31
C LYS A 6 -27.99 -5.17 -13.40
N THR A 7 -28.76 -5.35 -14.48
CA THR A 7 -28.31 -6.08 -15.67
C THR A 7 -27.21 -5.29 -16.41
N ILE A 8 -26.44 -5.95 -17.27
CA ILE A 8 -25.42 -5.25 -18.09
C ILE A 8 -26.06 -4.18 -18.98
N GLU A 9 -27.27 -4.39 -19.50
CA GLU A 9 -27.98 -3.39 -20.30
C GLU A 9 -28.37 -2.16 -19.49
N ASP A 10 -28.80 -2.33 -18.23
CA ASP A 10 -29.08 -1.22 -17.33
C ASP A 10 -27.80 -0.44 -16.99
N LEU A 11 -26.67 -1.13 -16.86
CA LEU A 11 -25.36 -0.50 -16.62
C LEU A 11 -24.89 0.30 -17.84
N ARG A 12 -25.12 -0.19 -19.07
CA ARG A 12 -24.83 0.56 -20.32
C ARG A 12 -25.58 1.89 -20.40
N ARG A 13 -26.82 1.95 -19.91
CA ARG A 13 -27.60 3.21 -19.88
C ARG A 13 -27.03 4.24 -18.91
N VAL A 14 -26.40 3.79 -17.82
CA VAL A 14 -25.86 4.66 -16.77
C VAL A 14 -24.41 5.07 -17.06
N TRP A 15 -23.58 4.14 -17.53
CA TRP A 15 -22.16 4.36 -17.78
C TRP A 15 -21.90 4.49 -19.28
N LYS A 16 -21.68 5.73 -19.72
CA LYS A 16 -21.41 6.05 -21.13
C LYS A 16 -19.97 5.78 -21.57
N ARG A 17 -19.03 5.64 -20.62
CA ARG A 17 -17.61 5.49 -20.93
C ARG A 17 -17.30 4.02 -21.21
N HIS A 18 -16.43 3.79 -22.18
CA HIS A 18 -15.96 2.46 -22.59
C HIS A 18 -14.43 2.44 -22.60
N CYS A 19 -13.83 1.27 -22.36
CA CYS A 19 -12.40 1.06 -22.53
C CYS A 19 -12.13 0.32 -23.83
N ASN A 20 -11.50 0.98 -24.81
CA ASN A 20 -11.20 0.35 -26.10
C ASN A 20 -10.17 -0.78 -26.01
N LYS A 21 -9.34 -0.80 -24.95
CA LYS A 21 -8.31 -1.83 -24.76
C LYS A 21 -8.84 -3.10 -24.11
N CYS A 22 -9.75 -2.96 -23.15
CA CYS A 22 -10.37 -4.10 -22.46
C CYS A 22 -11.67 -4.55 -23.12
N ASP A 23 -12.23 -3.77 -24.05
CA ASP A 23 -13.55 -3.96 -24.66
C ASP A 23 -14.69 -4.07 -23.63
N GLU A 24 -14.57 -3.27 -22.55
CA GLU A 24 -15.52 -3.26 -21.46
C GLU A 24 -16.07 -1.85 -21.17
N ILE A 25 -17.33 -1.81 -20.73
CA ILE A 25 -17.94 -0.59 -20.20
C ILE A 25 -17.16 -0.16 -18.97
N LYS A 26 -16.78 1.10 -18.91
CA LYS A 26 -15.97 1.67 -17.83
C LYS A 26 -16.89 2.26 -16.76
N PRO A 27 -17.04 1.63 -15.58
CA PRO A 27 -17.81 2.20 -14.50
C PRO A 27 -17.35 3.61 -14.13
N ALA A 28 -18.23 4.34 -13.43
CA ALA A 28 -17.83 5.60 -12.82
C ALA A 28 -16.57 5.39 -11.95
N ARG A 29 -15.60 6.30 -12.10
CA ARG A 29 -14.29 6.26 -11.41
C ARG A 29 -13.32 5.12 -11.78
N THR A 30 -13.66 4.23 -12.72
CA THR A 30 -12.68 3.26 -13.26
C THR A 30 -11.70 3.96 -14.21
N SER A 31 -10.43 3.53 -14.20
CA SER A 31 -9.39 3.90 -15.16
C SER A 31 -8.60 2.70 -15.64
N HIS A 32 -8.20 2.71 -16.92
CA HIS A 32 -7.37 1.66 -17.50
C HIS A 32 -5.92 1.96 -17.18
N CYS A 33 -5.23 1.03 -16.53
CA CYS A 33 -3.80 1.13 -16.30
C CYS A 33 -3.07 0.46 -17.45
N GLN A 34 -2.19 1.21 -18.12
CA GLN A 34 -1.39 0.66 -19.22
C GLN A 34 -0.34 -0.35 -18.75
N MET A 35 0.18 -0.19 -17.52
CA MET A 35 1.23 -1.06 -16.99
C MET A 35 0.68 -2.43 -16.57
N CYS A 36 -0.51 -2.46 -15.94
CA CYS A 36 -1.19 -3.70 -15.59
C CYS A 36 -2.08 -4.24 -16.73
N ASN A 37 -2.30 -3.46 -17.79
CA ASN A 37 -3.17 -3.77 -18.92
C ASN A 37 -4.62 -4.15 -18.53
N GLU A 38 -5.16 -3.50 -17.52
CA GLU A 38 -6.50 -3.78 -16.98
C GLU A 38 -7.22 -2.51 -16.52
N CYS A 39 -8.56 -2.60 -16.40
CA CYS A 39 -9.39 -1.53 -15.87
C CYS A 39 -9.54 -1.65 -14.34
N VAL A 40 -8.98 -0.68 -13.62
CA VAL A 40 -9.00 -0.66 -12.15
C VAL A 40 -10.11 0.25 -11.64
N PHE A 41 -10.99 -0.30 -10.79
CA PHE A 41 -12.11 0.43 -10.21
C PHE A 41 -11.66 1.43 -9.14
N ALA A 42 -12.14 2.67 -9.25
CA ALA A 42 -11.70 3.80 -8.42
C ALA A 42 -10.16 3.91 -8.35
N MET A 43 -9.50 3.72 -9.50
CA MET A 43 -8.05 3.80 -9.62
C MET A 43 -7.54 5.17 -9.17
N ASP A 44 -6.53 5.16 -8.33
CA ASP A 44 -5.74 6.32 -7.96
C ASP A 44 -4.50 6.40 -8.86
N HIS A 45 -3.57 5.44 -8.73
CA HIS A 45 -2.39 5.34 -9.57
C HIS A 45 -1.84 3.91 -9.64
N HIS A 46 -0.95 3.67 -10.61
CA HIS A 46 -0.08 2.50 -10.57
C HIS A 46 1.17 2.86 -9.77
N CYS A 47 1.46 2.08 -8.74
CA CYS A 47 2.60 2.33 -7.87
C CYS A 47 3.71 1.30 -8.19
N PRO A 48 4.86 1.73 -8.76
CA PRO A 48 5.96 0.82 -9.08
C PRO A 48 6.55 0.14 -7.84
N TRP A 49 6.45 0.78 -6.67
CA TRP A 49 7.04 0.29 -5.42
C TRP A 49 6.34 -0.95 -4.88
N VAL A 50 5.03 -1.06 -5.11
CA VAL A 50 4.25 -2.27 -4.77
C VAL A 50 3.94 -3.11 -6.01
N ASN A 51 4.48 -2.72 -7.18
CA ASN A 51 4.26 -3.34 -8.48
C ASN A 51 2.76 -3.64 -8.75
N ASN A 52 1.88 -2.74 -8.34
CA ASN A 52 0.43 -2.95 -8.39
C ASN A 52 -0.33 -1.63 -8.58
N CYS A 53 -1.54 -1.71 -9.11
CA CYS A 53 -2.45 -0.57 -9.14
C CYS A 53 -3.15 -0.38 -7.81
N LEU A 54 -3.18 0.87 -7.35
CA LEU A 54 -3.94 1.26 -6.17
C LEU A 54 -5.34 1.72 -6.62
N GLY A 55 -6.35 1.03 -6.11
CA GLY A 55 -7.75 1.29 -6.37
C GLY A 55 -8.62 0.96 -5.17
N ALA A 56 -9.94 0.87 -5.37
CA ALA A 56 -10.88 0.76 -4.26
C ALA A 56 -10.62 -0.43 -3.31
N TRP A 57 -10.07 -1.52 -3.84
CA TRP A 57 -9.91 -2.78 -3.10
C TRP A 57 -8.68 -2.82 -2.19
N ASN A 58 -7.60 -2.13 -2.57
CA ASN A 58 -6.32 -2.18 -1.85
C ASN A 58 -5.87 -0.84 -1.27
N TYR A 59 -6.56 0.28 -1.56
CA TYR A 59 -6.19 1.60 -1.06
C TYR A 59 -6.04 1.66 0.48
N ARG A 60 -6.92 0.97 1.22
CA ARG A 60 -6.84 0.91 2.69
C ARG A 60 -5.56 0.25 3.20
N TYR A 61 -5.09 -0.79 2.50
CA TYR A 61 -3.86 -1.50 2.87
C TYR A 61 -2.64 -0.65 2.53
N PHE A 62 -2.69 0.07 1.41
CA PHE A 62 -1.65 1.03 1.06
C PHE A 62 -1.48 2.14 2.10
N VAL A 63 -2.58 2.71 2.60
CA VAL A 63 -2.53 3.73 3.68
C VAL A 63 -1.93 3.16 4.96
N LEU A 64 -2.29 1.92 5.34
CA LEU A 64 -1.68 1.24 6.49
C LEU A 64 -0.18 1.01 6.27
N PHE A 65 0.22 0.53 5.09
CA PHE A 65 1.62 0.33 4.72
C PHE A 65 2.44 1.62 4.87
N ILE A 66 1.97 2.75 4.31
CA ILE A 66 2.66 4.04 4.44
C ILE A 66 2.74 4.51 5.90
N SER A 67 1.67 4.27 6.68
CA SER A 67 1.62 4.64 8.10
C SER A 67 2.66 3.86 8.91
N TYR A 68 2.72 2.53 8.74
CA TYR A 68 3.71 1.70 9.41
C TYR A 68 5.14 2.01 8.96
N LEU A 69 5.34 2.26 7.66
CA LEU A 69 6.64 2.67 7.14
C LEU A 69 7.11 3.97 7.81
N SER A 70 6.22 4.96 7.93
CA SER A 70 6.55 6.25 8.55
C SER A 70 6.94 6.10 10.02
N VAL A 71 6.14 5.36 10.80
CA VAL A 71 6.42 5.11 12.22
C VAL A 71 7.70 4.29 12.40
N GLY A 72 7.88 3.24 11.60
CA GLY A 72 9.08 2.40 11.63
C GLY A 72 10.35 3.17 11.27
N SER A 73 10.30 4.04 10.27
CA SER A 73 11.43 4.91 9.91
C SER A 73 11.75 5.92 11.02
N ALA A 74 10.75 6.52 11.66
CA ALA A 74 10.96 7.42 12.79
C ALA A 74 11.61 6.69 13.98
N TRP A 75 11.13 5.50 14.32
CA TRP A 75 11.74 4.63 15.33
C TRP A 75 13.21 4.32 15.01
N TYR A 76 13.48 3.91 13.77
CA TYR A 76 14.84 3.59 13.33
C TYR A 76 15.80 4.78 13.51
N VAL A 77 15.40 5.98 13.08
CA VAL A 77 16.19 7.20 13.25
C VAL A 77 16.44 7.50 14.73
N LEU A 78 15.43 7.41 15.59
CA LEU A 78 15.59 7.63 17.03
C LEU A 78 16.60 6.64 17.64
N THR A 79 16.54 5.37 17.26
CA THR A 79 17.50 4.37 17.74
C THR A 79 18.92 4.63 17.23
N LEU A 80 19.09 5.09 15.99
CA LEU A 80 20.39 5.48 15.45
C LEU A 80 21.00 6.66 16.22
N VAL A 81 20.22 7.71 16.49
CA VAL A 81 20.70 8.87 17.25
C VAL A 81 21.12 8.47 18.66
N ALA A 82 20.30 7.65 19.34
CA ALA A 82 20.58 7.24 20.71
C ALA A 82 21.78 6.28 20.84
N ILE A 83 22.11 5.52 19.78
CA ILE A 83 23.33 4.71 19.69
C ILE A 83 24.54 5.60 19.37
N TRP A 84 24.40 6.54 18.42
CA TRP A 84 25.47 7.43 17.97
C TRP A 84 25.95 8.37 19.09
N ASP A 85 25.04 8.88 19.91
CA ASP A 85 25.37 9.72 21.06
C ASP A 85 25.99 8.92 22.23
N HIS A 86 26.38 7.66 21.99
CA HIS A 86 26.92 6.69 22.95
C HIS A 86 26.07 6.42 24.20
N TRP A 87 24.93 7.10 24.35
CA TRP A 87 24.06 7.07 25.53
C TRP A 87 23.63 5.66 25.90
N ILE A 88 23.30 4.82 24.91
CA ILE A 88 22.87 3.43 25.15
C ILE A 88 24.03 2.45 25.26
N TYR A 89 25.18 2.76 24.63
CA TYR A 89 26.35 1.89 24.66
C TYR A 89 26.95 1.81 26.06
N GLU A 90 26.90 2.92 26.80
CA GLU A 90 27.36 2.98 28.19
C GLU A 90 26.35 2.40 29.20
N VAL A 91 25.05 2.37 28.86
CA VAL A 91 23.97 2.14 29.85
C VAL A 91 23.62 0.68 30.11
N GLU A 92 23.68 -0.25 29.15
CA GLU A 92 23.71 -1.72 29.37
C GLU A 92 23.59 -2.47 28.03
N SER A 93 24.40 -3.51 27.82
CA SER A 93 24.40 -4.33 26.58
C SER A 93 23.04 -4.97 26.25
N LYS A 94 22.20 -5.23 27.27
CA LYS A 94 20.85 -5.80 27.11
C LYS A 94 19.89 -4.86 26.39
N HIS A 95 19.98 -3.55 26.65
CA HIS A 95 19.14 -2.55 25.98
C HIS A 95 19.51 -2.43 24.50
N LEU A 96 20.80 -2.46 24.19
CA LEU A 96 21.27 -2.48 22.80
C LEU A 96 20.74 -3.71 22.04
N SER A 97 20.88 -4.91 22.61
CA SER A 97 20.35 -6.13 22.00
C SER A 97 18.84 -6.09 21.79
N PHE A 98 18.08 -5.58 22.76
CA PHE A 98 16.63 -5.41 22.63
C PHE A 98 16.23 -4.49 21.47
N LEU A 99 16.89 -3.33 21.35
CA LEU A 99 16.60 -2.37 20.27
C LEU A 99 16.95 -2.93 18.90
N LEU A 100 18.06 -3.67 18.78
CA LEU A 100 18.43 -4.34 17.53
C LEU A 100 17.42 -5.41 17.14
N ILE A 101 16.98 -6.24 18.08
CA ILE A 101 15.95 -7.27 17.84
C ILE A 101 14.63 -6.62 17.40
N MET A 102 14.22 -5.54 18.07
CA MET A 102 12.99 -4.83 17.71
C MET A 102 13.06 -4.23 16.30
N ASN A 103 14.20 -3.62 15.93
CA ASN A 103 14.40 -3.08 14.58
C ASN A 103 14.34 -4.17 13.50
N VAL A 104 14.99 -5.32 13.73
CA VAL A 104 14.91 -6.48 12.83
C VAL A 104 13.46 -6.97 12.73
N GLY A 105 12.75 -7.09 13.85
CA GLY A 105 11.35 -7.50 13.89
C GLY A 105 10.44 -6.56 13.07
N LEU A 106 10.57 -5.25 13.26
CA LEU A 106 9.83 -4.25 12.51
C LEU A 106 10.12 -4.32 11.01
N PHE A 107 11.39 -4.51 10.63
CA PHE A 107 11.78 -4.70 9.23
C PHE A 107 11.12 -5.95 8.62
N LEU A 108 11.14 -7.08 9.33
CA LEU A 108 10.49 -8.31 8.87
C LEU A 108 8.98 -8.14 8.72
N VAL A 109 8.32 -7.46 9.65
CA VAL A 109 6.88 -7.14 9.54
C VAL A 109 6.62 -6.29 8.28
N MET A 110 7.47 -5.29 8.00
CA MET A 110 7.35 -4.49 6.77
C MET A 110 7.56 -5.32 5.50
N LEU A 111 8.46 -6.30 5.51
CA LEU A 111 8.63 -7.22 4.37
C LEU A 111 7.39 -8.09 4.14
N LEU A 112 6.71 -8.55 5.20
CA LEU A 112 5.47 -9.31 5.07
C LEU A 112 4.36 -8.50 4.38
N PHE A 113 4.31 -7.18 4.61
CA PHE A 113 3.37 -6.29 3.91
C PHE A 113 3.64 -6.17 2.41
N LEU A 114 4.83 -6.51 1.91
CA LEU A 114 5.10 -6.55 0.47
C LEU A 114 4.47 -7.78 -0.20
N PHE A 115 4.33 -8.89 0.55
CA PHE A 115 3.73 -10.13 0.04
C PHE A 115 2.21 -10.19 0.23
N TRP A 116 1.63 -9.31 1.04
CA TRP A 116 0.19 -9.31 1.34
C TRP A 116 -0.66 -8.60 0.25
N GLN A 117 -0.06 -7.81 -0.63
CA GLN A 117 -0.80 -6.90 -1.53
C GLN A 117 -1.24 -7.53 -2.86
#